data_AF-A0A1V8TEM8-F1
#
_entry.id   AF-A0A1V8TEM8-F1
#
_cell.length_a   1.000
_cell.length_b   1.000
_cell.length_c   1.000
_cell.angle_alpha   90.00
_cell.angle_beta   90.00
_cell.angle_gamma   90.00
#
_symmetry.space_group_name_H-M   'P 1'
#
loop_
_entity.id
_entity.type
_entity.pdbx_description
1 polymer ?
#
loop_
_entity_poly.entity_id
_entity_poly.type
_entity_poly.pdbx_seq_one_letter_code
_entity_poly.pdbx_strand_id
1 'polypeptide(L)'
;MPSLEIDAGMDQGDTSLTQHCCVVGGNAVSAFLSWRLSATNACDVTLVWKNGYDAVSQYGISFRSDKFGNERFKPRHVVRTPEEAAGLSRASYDYVVLCIKALPDVYDLASVIESVVAPQHTCILVNTTHNLGIESYLEQRFPTNVVLSLVSGAEIAQTGASEFEHEGATELWVGAANKNPSIPASIQQDMAEA
;
A
#
# COMPACT_ATOMS: atom_id res chain seq x y z
N MET A 1 11.83 18.67 2.29
CA MET A 1 11.46 17.31 1.90
C MET A 1 11.28 16.56 3.21
N PRO A 2 10.06 16.27 3.66
CA PRO A 2 9.89 15.52 4.89
C PRO A 2 10.23 14.04 4.62
N SER A 3 11.05 13.46 5.50
CA SER A 3 11.31 12.04 5.55
C SER A 3 10.25 11.43 6.46
N LEU A 4 9.47 10.47 5.97
CA LEU A 4 8.46 9.78 6.76
C LEU A 4 9.16 8.78 7.71
N GLU A 5 9.53 9.22 8.91
CA GLU A 5 9.93 8.32 10.00
C GLU A 5 8.66 7.76 10.67
N ILE A 6 8.33 6.52 10.35
CA ILE A 6 7.30 5.73 11.04
C ILE A 6 7.80 5.37 12.44
N ASP A 7 7.69 6.33 13.37
CA ASP A 7 7.94 6.14 14.80
C ASP A 7 6.70 5.54 15.48
N ALA A 8 6.89 4.42 16.17
CA ALA A 8 5.83 3.69 16.84
C ALA A 8 5.55 4.31 18.22
N GLY A 9 4.88 5.46 18.22
CA GLY A 9 4.36 6.13 19.41
C GLY A 9 3.10 5.43 19.92
N MET A 10 3.22 4.80 21.08
CA MET A 10 2.13 4.16 21.82
C MET A 10 1.28 5.25 22.52
N ASP A 11 0.11 5.59 21.96
CA ASP A 11 -0.90 6.41 22.64
C ASP A 11 -2.25 5.68 22.72
N GLN A 12 -2.73 5.50 23.94
CA GLN A 12 -4.03 4.89 24.25
C GLN A 12 -5.06 6.00 24.37
N GLY A 13 -6.05 6.00 23.47
CA GLY A 13 -7.34 6.65 23.73
C GLY A 13 -7.84 7.55 22.63
N ASP A 14 -8.39 6.96 21.56
CA ASP A 14 -9.61 7.48 20.96
C ASP A 14 -10.32 6.36 20.23
N THR A 15 -11.62 6.49 20.01
CA THR A 15 -12.36 5.57 19.12
C THR A 15 -12.00 5.95 17.67
N SER A 16 -10.74 5.79 17.31
CA SER A 16 -10.18 6.23 16.03
C SER A 16 -10.74 5.33 14.93
N LEU A 17 -11.34 5.96 13.92
CA LEU A 17 -11.77 5.33 12.68
C LEU A 17 -10.60 4.49 12.14
N THR A 18 -10.68 3.17 12.28
CA THR A 18 -9.66 2.27 11.75
C THR A 18 -9.63 2.45 10.24
N GLN A 19 -8.53 2.95 9.70
CA GLN A 19 -8.43 3.22 8.28
C GLN A 19 -8.34 1.90 7.52
N HIS A 20 -9.08 1.78 6.42
CA HIS A 20 -9.06 0.58 5.60
C HIS A 20 -8.04 0.73 4.47
N CYS A 21 -6.98 -0.07 4.51
CA CYS A 21 -5.91 -0.05 3.52
C CYS A 21 -5.93 -1.33 2.68
N CYS A 22 -6.03 -1.19 1.36
CA CYS A 22 -5.88 -2.31 0.42
C CYS A 22 -4.50 -2.23 -0.25
N VAL A 23 -3.64 -3.21 -0.01
CA VAL A 23 -2.34 -3.29 -0.65
C VAL A 23 -2.40 -4.32 -1.76
N VAL A 24 -2.21 -3.86 -3.00
CA VAL A 24 -2.27 -4.68 -4.20
C VAL A 24 -0.86 -4.92 -4.72
N GLY A 25 -0.37 -6.16 -4.59
CA GLY A 25 0.96 -6.52 -5.01
C GLY A 25 1.49 -7.72 -4.24
N GLY A 26 2.14 -8.62 -4.97
CA GLY A 26 2.83 -9.79 -4.40
C GLY A 26 4.34 -9.62 -4.41
N ASN A 27 4.84 -8.47 -3.97
CA ASN A 27 6.27 -8.16 -3.96
C ASN A 27 6.79 -7.74 -2.57
N ALA A 28 8.11 -7.59 -2.47
CA ALA A 28 8.79 -7.23 -1.23
C ALA A 28 8.28 -5.90 -0.63
N VAL A 29 8.05 -4.88 -1.46
CA VAL A 29 7.57 -3.56 -1.01
C VAL A 29 6.14 -3.65 -0.46
N SER A 30 5.21 -4.31 -1.18
CA SER A 30 3.84 -4.54 -0.69
C SER A 30 3.82 -5.32 0.62
N ALA A 31 4.68 -6.33 0.75
CA ALA A 31 4.77 -7.13 1.96
C ALA A 31 5.29 -6.30 3.14
N PHE A 32 6.32 -5.48 2.91
CA PHE A 32 6.92 -4.62 3.92
C PHE A 32 5.96 -3.53 4.37
N LEU A 33 5.30 -2.84 3.44
CA LEU A 33 4.27 -1.84 3.76
C LEU A 33 3.13 -2.46 4.56
N SER A 34 2.64 -3.63 4.13
CA SER A 34 1.57 -4.33 4.84
C SER A 34 1.97 -4.72 6.25
N TRP A 35 3.21 -5.18 6.44
CA TRP A 35 3.74 -5.50 7.77
C TRP A 35 3.83 -4.26 8.65
N ARG A 36 4.41 -3.17 8.15
CA ARG A 36 4.56 -1.92 8.91
C ARG A 36 3.21 -1.29 9.26
N LEU A 37 2.27 -1.24 8.31
CA LEU A 37 0.91 -0.72 8.53
C LEU A 37 0.12 -1.58 9.51
N SER A 38 0.29 -2.90 9.47
CA SER A 38 -0.39 -3.78 10.42
C SER A 38 0.19 -3.67 11.83
N ALA A 39 1.48 -3.39 11.96
CA ALA A 39 2.14 -3.22 13.25
C ALA A 39 1.66 -1.97 14.02
N THR A 40 1.11 -0.96 13.34
CA THR A 40 0.59 0.26 14.01
C THR A 40 -0.78 0.04 14.67
N ASN A 41 -1.50 -1.05 14.33
CA ASN A 41 -2.90 -1.31 14.71
C ASN A 41 -3.90 -0.19 14.35
N ALA A 42 -3.48 0.86 13.63
CA ALA A 42 -4.33 1.98 13.21
C ALA A 42 -5.05 1.68 11.90
N CYS A 43 -4.53 0.73 11.11
CA CYS A 43 -5.05 0.39 9.78
C CYS A 43 -5.48 -1.08 9.71
N ASP A 44 -6.65 -1.33 9.12
CA ASP A 44 -7.07 -2.67 8.72
C ASP A 44 -6.53 -2.97 7.30
N VAL A 45 -5.48 -3.78 7.25
CA VAL A 45 -4.76 -4.08 6.01
C VAL A 45 -5.33 -5.31 5.34
N THR A 46 -5.83 -5.12 4.12
CA THR A 46 -6.15 -6.20 3.17
C THR A 46 -5.02 -6.34 2.15
N LEU A 47 -4.42 -7.52 2.08
CA LEU A 47 -3.32 -7.82 1.16
C LEU A 47 -3.84 -8.65 -0.03
N VAL A 48 -3.73 -8.10 -1.23
CA VAL A 48 -4.00 -8.83 -2.48
C VAL A 48 -2.71 -9.51 -2.93
N TRP A 49 -2.66 -10.83 -2.74
CA TRP A 49 -1.48 -11.65 -3.00
C TRP A 49 -1.82 -12.80 -3.95
N LYS A 50 -1.52 -12.63 -5.24
CA LYS A 50 -1.86 -13.63 -6.27
C LYS A 50 -0.98 -14.87 -6.24
N ASN A 51 0.34 -14.70 -6.22
CA ASN A 51 1.31 -15.80 -6.32
C ASN A 51 1.77 -16.26 -4.93
N GLY A 52 1.49 -17.50 -4.55
CA GLY A 52 1.82 -17.99 -3.20
C GLY A 52 0.77 -17.61 -2.14
N TYR A 53 -0.45 -17.27 -2.58
CA TYR A 53 -1.60 -16.97 -1.72
C TYR A 53 -1.77 -17.98 -0.58
N ASP A 54 -1.77 -19.28 -0.89
CA ASP A 54 -2.09 -20.31 0.10
C ASP A 54 -1.08 -20.32 1.25
N ALA A 55 0.21 -20.13 0.93
CA ALA A 55 1.27 -20.04 1.92
C ALA A 55 1.11 -18.78 2.79
N VAL A 56 0.88 -17.62 2.16
CA VAL A 56 0.71 -16.34 2.87
C VAL A 56 -0.56 -16.33 3.74
N SER A 57 -1.67 -16.84 3.23
CA SER A 57 -2.96 -16.89 3.95
C SER A 57 -2.91 -17.85 5.14
N GLN A 58 -2.27 -19.02 4.97
CA GLN A 58 -2.18 -20.01 6.03
C GLN A 58 -1.12 -19.65 7.07
N TYR A 59 0.11 -19.36 6.63
CA TYR A 59 1.29 -19.23 7.48
C TYR A 59 1.75 -17.77 7.70
N GLY A 60 1.27 -16.81 6.91
CA GLY A 60 1.78 -15.43 6.94
C GLY A 60 3.07 -15.25 6.15
N ILE A 61 3.68 -14.08 6.32
CA ILE A 61 4.93 -13.64 5.70
C ILE A 61 5.98 -13.49 6.79
N SER A 62 7.15 -14.09 6.58
CA SER A 62 8.28 -13.92 7.51
C SER A 62 9.10 -12.71 7.11
N PHE A 63 9.31 -11.77 8.02
CA PHE A 63 10.22 -10.65 7.86
C PHE A 63 11.37 -10.77 8.84
N ARG A 64 12.59 -10.65 8.33
CA ARG A 64 13.81 -10.45 9.13
C ARG A 64 14.27 -9.02 8.93
N SER A 65 14.55 -8.32 10.03
CA SER A 65 15.12 -6.99 9.98
C SER A 65 15.97 -6.71 11.20
N ASP A 66 17.16 -6.18 10.98
CA ASP A 66 18.01 -5.74 12.09
C ASP A 66 17.44 -4.51 12.81
N LYS A 67 16.63 -3.68 12.11
CA LYS A 67 16.02 -2.47 12.68
C LYS A 67 14.69 -2.72 13.38
N PHE A 68 13.85 -3.59 12.83
CA PHE A 68 12.48 -3.83 13.33
C PHE A 68 12.31 -5.20 14.02
N GLY A 69 13.36 -6.01 14.06
CA GLY A 69 13.31 -7.37 14.57
C GLY A 69 12.82 -8.38 13.55
N ASN A 70 12.76 -9.63 14.00
CA ASN A 70 12.37 -10.77 13.19
C ASN A 70 10.98 -11.22 13.60
N GLU A 71 10.01 -11.07 12.72
CA GLU A 71 8.61 -11.36 13.00
C GLU A 71 7.94 -12.05 11.82
N ARG A 72 6.99 -12.93 12.14
CA ARG A 72 6.08 -13.49 11.15
C ARG A 72 4.79 -12.67 11.16
N PHE A 73 4.64 -11.86 10.14
CA PHE A 73 3.50 -11.01 9.88
C PHE A 73 2.37 -11.82 9.22
N LYS A 74 1.18 -11.84 9.82
CA LYS A 74 -0.01 -12.38 9.18
C LYS A 74 -1.03 -11.26 8.93
N PRO A 75 -1.27 -10.85 7.68
CA PRO A 75 -2.31 -9.88 7.37
C PRO A 75 -3.67 -10.37 7.86
N ARG A 76 -4.52 -9.43 8.31
CA ARG A 76 -5.87 -9.75 8.78
C ARG A 76 -6.72 -10.36 7.65
N HIS A 77 -6.59 -9.78 6.46
CA HIS A 77 -7.26 -10.25 5.25
C HIS A 77 -6.22 -10.46 4.14
N VAL A 78 -6.22 -11.67 3.57
CA VAL A 78 -5.43 -12.01 2.39
C VAL A 78 -6.40 -12.51 1.32
N VAL A 79 -6.33 -11.93 0.12
CA VAL A 79 -7.16 -12.31 -1.03
C VAL A 79 -6.30 -12.54 -2.28
N ARG A 80 -6.85 -13.27 -3.26
CA ARG A 80 -6.14 -13.52 -4.52
C ARG A 80 -6.31 -12.39 -5.52
N THR A 81 -7.43 -11.67 -5.42
CA THR A 81 -7.84 -10.65 -6.40
C THR A 81 -8.41 -9.41 -5.69
N PRO A 82 -8.30 -8.22 -6.29
CA PRO A 82 -8.92 -7.01 -5.73
C PRO A 82 -10.45 -7.11 -5.66
N GLU A 83 -11.09 -7.86 -6.56
CA GLU A 83 -12.54 -8.09 -6.52
C GLU A 83 -12.97 -8.85 -5.26
N GLU A 84 -12.15 -9.82 -4.82
CA GLU A 84 -12.35 -10.49 -3.53
C GLU A 84 -12.18 -9.51 -2.37
N ALA A 85 -11.20 -8.59 -2.41
CA ALA A 85 -11.04 -7.55 -1.39
C ALA A 85 -12.28 -6.65 -1.31
N ALA A 86 -12.80 -6.20 -2.45
CA ALA A 86 -14.02 -5.40 -2.53
C ALA A 86 -15.24 -6.11 -1.92
N GLY A 87 -15.30 -7.44 -2.03
CA GLY A 87 -16.36 -8.25 -1.43
C GLY A 87 -16.21 -8.51 0.08
N LEU A 88 -15.00 -8.36 0.63
CA LEU A 88 -14.73 -8.59 2.06
C LEU A 88 -15.14 -7.39 2.92
N SER A 89 -14.86 -6.18 2.44
CA SER A 89 -15.14 -4.97 3.20
C SER A 89 -16.56 -4.48 2.91
N ARG A 90 -17.39 -4.33 3.95
CA ARG A 90 -18.65 -3.58 3.85
C ARG A 90 -18.42 -2.07 3.73
N ALA A 91 -17.22 -1.61 4.07
CA ALA A 91 -16.78 -0.23 3.97
C ALA A 91 -15.83 -0.05 2.78
N SER A 92 -15.83 1.13 2.17
CA SER A 92 -14.85 1.47 1.14
C SER A 92 -13.44 1.58 1.74
N TYR A 93 -12.41 1.35 0.92
CA TYR A 93 -11.03 1.52 1.34
C TYR A 93 -10.65 3.01 1.31
N ASP A 94 -10.06 3.51 2.39
CA ASP A 94 -9.51 4.86 2.47
C ASP A 94 -8.24 4.98 1.62
N TYR A 95 -7.39 3.94 1.64
CA TYR A 95 -6.13 3.91 0.90
C TYR A 95 -6.00 2.63 0.08
N VAL A 96 -5.61 2.77 -1.20
CA VAL A 96 -5.27 1.66 -2.10
C VAL A 96 -3.83 1.84 -2.54
N VAL A 97 -2.96 0.92 -2.14
CA VAL A 97 -1.53 0.93 -2.46
C VAL A 97 -1.24 -0.06 -3.58
N LEU A 98 -0.96 0.46 -4.77
CA LEU A 98 -0.55 -0.28 -5.96
C LEU A 98 0.96 -0.53 -5.95
N CYS A 99 1.35 -1.75 -5.61
CA CYS A 99 2.71 -2.26 -5.65
C CYS A 99 2.84 -3.37 -6.70
N ILE A 100 2.45 -3.08 -7.94
CA ILE A 100 2.57 -4.03 -9.05
C ILE A 100 3.60 -3.53 -10.06
N LYS A 101 4.39 -4.45 -10.61
CA LYS A 101 5.35 -4.11 -11.66
C LYS A 101 4.54 -3.69 -12.87
N ALA A 102 4.64 -2.41 -13.26
CA ALA A 102 3.91 -1.90 -14.40
C ALA A 102 4.48 -2.48 -15.67
N LEU A 103 3.88 -3.58 -16.10
CA LEU A 103 4.03 -4.11 -17.44
C LEU A 103 2.76 -3.68 -18.18
N PRO A 104 2.74 -2.47 -18.78
CA PRO A 104 1.55 -1.91 -19.43
C PRO A 104 1.04 -2.79 -20.58
N ASP A 105 1.89 -3.65 -21.14
CA ASP A 105 1.52 -4.63 -22.18
C ASP A 105 0.74 -5.84 -21.63
N VAL A 106 0.61 -5.98 -20.31
CA VAL A 106 0.07 -7.19 -19.67
C VAL A 106 -1.18 -6.92 -18.82
N TYR A 107 -1.30 -5.75 -18.19
CA TYR A 107 -2.43 -5.45 -17.31
C TYR A 107 -2.84 -3.98 -17.34
N ASP A 108 -4.15 -3.72 -17.43
CA ASP A 108 -4.73 -2.40 -17.14
C ASP A 108 -4.83 -2.22 -15.63
N LEU A 109 -3.89 -1.44 -15.08
CA LEU A 109 -3.79 -1.16 -13.64
C LEU A 109 -5.05 -0.49 -13.07
N ALA A 110 -5.73 0.35 -13.87
CA ALA A 110 -6.93 1.04 -13.42
C ALA A 110 -8.09 0.05 -13.28
N SER A 111 -8.28 -0.83 -14.26
CA SER A 111 -9.29 -1.89 -14.21
C SER A 111 -9.08 -2.84 -13.01
N VAL A 112 -7.82 -3.12 -12.65
CA VAL A 112 -7.49 -4.00 -11.50
C VAL A 112 -7.99 -3.42 -10.17
N ILE A 113 -7.89 -2.10 -9.97
CA ILE A 113 -8.30 -1.47 -8.70
C ILE A 113 -9.70 -0.87 -8.72
N GLU A 114 -10.37 -0.85 -9.87
CA GLU A 114 -11.70 -0.27 -10.03
C GLU A 114 -12.70 -0.82 -9.00
N SER A 115 -12.60 -2.11 -8.67
CA SER A 115 -13.47 -2.76 -7.68
C SER A 115 -13.26 -2.28 -6.24
N VAL A 116 -12.06 -1.79 -5.89
CA VAL A 116 -11.70 -1.36 -4.53
C VAL A 116 -11.64 0.15 -4.36
N VAL A 117 -11.74 0.91 -5.46
CA VAL A 117 -11.71 2.38 -5.45
C VAL A 117 -13.12 2.95 -5.35
N ALA A 118 -13.40 3.69 -4.28
CA ALA A 118 -14.61 4.47 -4.12
C ALA A 118 -14.38 5.92 -4.59
N PRO A 119 -15.22 6.47 -5.50
CA PRO A 119 -15.10 7.85 -5.95
C PRO A 119 -15.14 8.85 -4.79
N GLN A 120 -14.27 9.88 -4.83
CA GLN A 120 -14.16 10.95 -3.82
C GLN A 120 -13.83 10.51 -2.38
N HIS A 121 -13.48 9.24 -2.18
CA HIS A 121 -13.18 8.71 -0.86
C HIS A 121 -11.80 8.04 -0.84
N THR A 122 -11.54 7.13 -1.78
CA THR A 122 -10.29 6.38 -1.80
C THR A 122 -9.12 7.21 -2.33
N CYS A 123 -8.00 7.20 -1.61
CA CYS A 123 -6.70 7.68 -2.04
C CYS A 123 -5.90 6.53 -2.67
N ILE A 124 -5.31 6.77 -3.85
CA ILE A 124 -4.57 5.78 -4.62
C ILE A 124 -3.08 6.10 -4.52
N LEU A 125 -2.31 5.22 -3.87
CA LEU A 125 -0.86 5.30 -3.82
C LEU A 125 -0.28 4.34 -4.86
N VAL A 126 0.50 4.82 -5.81
CA VAL A 126 1.11 3.97 -6.84
C VAL A 126 2.62 3.92 -6.69
N ASN A 127 3.17 2.71 -6.63
CA ASN A 127 4.60 2.49 -6.54
C ASN A 127 5.29 2.78 -7.89
N THR A 128 6.07 3.86 -7.91
CA THR A 128 6.73 4.44 -9.08
C THR A 128 8.25 4.35 -8.99
N THR A 129 8.77 3.57 -8.04
CA THR A 129 10.21 3.38 -7.79
C THR A 129 11.02 3.07 -9.06
N HIS A 130 10.44 2.32 -10.00
CA HIS A 130 11.10 1.95 -11.26
C HIS A 130 10.27 2.26 -12.51
N ASN A 131 9.12 2.92 -12.36
CA ASN A 131 8.19 3.17 -13.46
C ASN A 131 7.69 4.61 -13.38
N LEU A 132 7.64 5.30 -14.51
CA LEU A 132 7.16 6.69 -14.61
C LEU A 132 5.96 6.77 -15.56
N GLY A 133 4.99 7.62 -15.24
CA GLY A 133 3.87 7.95 -16.13
C GLY A 133 2.61 7.10 -15.92
N ILE A 134 2.61 6.21 -14.92
CA ILE A 134 1.42 5.47 -14.50
C ILE A 134 0.44 6.42 -13.79
N GLU A 135 0.97 7.41 -13.10
CA GLU A 135 0.18 8.28 -12.25
C GLU A 135 -0.79 9.12 -13.07
N SER A 136 -0.30 9.74 -14.15
CA SER A 136 -1.14 10.47 -15.12
C SER A 136 -2.22 9.59 -15.74
N TYR A 137 -1.94 8.29 -15.94
CA TYR A 137 -2.92 7.33 -16.45
C TYR A 137 -4.03 7.05 -15.41
N LEU A 138 -3.66 6.88 -14.14
CA LEU A 138 -4.62 6.69 -13.05
C LEU A 138 -5.43 7.97 -12.79
N GLU A 139 -4.82 9.15 -12.86
CA GLU A 139 -5.52 10.43 -12.72
C GLU A 139 -6.59 10.62 -13.81
N GLN A 140 -6.31 10.21 -15.05
CA GLN A 140 -7.29 10.26 -16.14
C GLN A 140 -8.46 9.29 -15.92
N ARG A 141 -8.20 8.14 -15.28
CA ARG A 141 -9.26 7.15 -15.00
C ARG A 141 -10.04 7.41 -13.73
N PHE A 142 -9.41 8.00 -12.72
CA PHE A 142 -10.01 8.32 -11.43
C PHE A 142 -9.90 9.83 -11.15
N PRO A 143 -10.55 10.70 -11.96
CA PRO A 143 -10.39 12.15 -11.85
C PRO A 143 -10.92 12.74 -10.54
N THR A 144 -11.77 11.99 -9.82
CA THR A 144 -12.36 12.37 -8.54
C THR A 144 -11.56 11.92 -7.32
N ASN A 145 -10.46 11.20 -7.52
CA ASN A 145 -9.69 10.57 -6.46
C ASN A 145 -8.28 11.18 -6.39
N VAL A 146 -7.69 11.14 -5.21
CA VAL A 146 -6.30 11.56 -5.02
C VAL A 146 -5.39 10.45 -5.51
N VAL A 147 -4.43 10.79 -6.36
CA VAL A 147 -3.37 9.87 -6.82
C VAL A 147 -2.03 10.38 -6.31
N LEU A 148 -1.35 9.54 -5.52
CA LEU A 148 -0.04 9.80 -4.96
C LEU A 148 0.99 8.82 -5.53
N SER A 149 2.18 9.34 -5.81
CA SER A 149 3.34 8.59 -6.25
C SER A 149 4.11 8.12 -5.01
N LEU A 150 4.41 6.83 -4.93
CA LEU A 150 5.19 6.20 -3.86
C LEU A 150 6.52 5.70 -4.43
N VAL A 151 7.62 6.26 -3.96
CA VAL A 151 8.97 5.78 -4.25
C VAL A 151 9.49 5.06 -3.02
N SER A 152 9.83 3.79 -3.18
CA SER A 152 10.37 2.95 -2.12
C SER A 152 11.88 2.84 -2.27
N GLY A 153 12.61 3.49 -1.36
CA GLY A 153 14.04 3.24 -1.14
C GLY A 153 14.30 2.04 -0.24
N ALA A 154 13.24 1.32 0.19
CA ALA A 154 13.38 0.19 1.08
C ALA A 154 14.21 -0.94 0.46
N GLU A 155 15.32 -1.29 1.09
CA GLU A 155 16.19 -2.40 0.66
C GLU A 155 15.70 -3.71 1.25
N ILE A 156 14.92 -4.45 0.45
CA ILE A 156 14.28 -5.69 0.88
C ILE A 156 14.65 -6.81 -0.10
N ALA A 157 15.37 -7.80 0.41
CA ALA A 157 15.71 -9.02 -0.30
C ALA A 157 14.62 -10.09 -0.08
N GLN A 158 14.22 -10.79 -1.15
CA GLN A 158 13.36 -11.95 -1.03
C GLN A 158 14.22 -13.21 -0.83
N THR A 159 14.19 -13.77 0.37
CA THR A 159 14.98 -14.95 0.75
C THR A 159 14.22 -16.26 0.53
N GLY A 160 12.89 -16.20 0.45
CA GLY A 160 12.02 -17.34 0.20
C GLY A 160 10.67 -16.96 -0.43
N ALA A 161 9.79 -17.93 -0.66
CA ALA A 161 8.50 -17.70 -1.31
C ALA A 161 7.59 -16.72 -0.55
N SER A 162 7.72 -16.66 0.77
CA SER A 162 7.01 -15.72 1.65
C SER A 162 7.93 -15.24 2.78
N GLU A 163 9.22 -15.14 2.48
CA GLU A 163 10.27 -14.75 3.41
C GLU A 163 11.08 -13.60 2.81
N PHE A 164 11.20 -12.53 3.59
CA PHE A 164 11.85 -11.30 3.19
C PHE A 164 12.81 -10.83 4.27
N GLU A 165 13.91 -10.23 3.84
CA GLU A 165 14.94 -9.67 4.69
C GLU A 165 15.11 -8.19 4.35
N HIS A 166 14.95 -7.34 5.35
CA HIS A 166 15.14 -5.89 5.24
C HIS A 166 16.57 -5.57 5.71
N GLU A 167 17.43 -5.20 4.75
CA GLU A 167 18.90 -5.16 4.90
C GLU A 167 19.47 -3.76 5.13
N GLY A 168 18.71 -2.70 4.84
CA GLY A 168 19.30 -1.36 4.77
C GLY A 168 18.31 -0.23 4.97
N ALA A 169 18.15 0.60 3.94
CA ALA A 169 17.30 1.78 3.99
C ALA A 169 15.83 1.41 4.18
N THR A 170 15.10 2.21 4.96
CA THR A 170 13.64 2.09 5.17
C THR A 170 12.86 3.22 4.50
N GLU A 171 13.53 4.03 3.70
CA GLU A 171 12.98 5.30 3.22
C GLU A 171 11.86 5.05 2.22
N LEU A 172 10.72 5.69 2.49
CA LEU A 172 9.57 5.73 1.62
C LEU A 172 9.27 7.19 1.37
N TRP A 173 9.16 7.58 0.10
CA TRP A 173 8.76 8.92 -0.29
C TRP A 173 7.39 8.85 -0.92
N VAL A 174 6.45 9.60 -0.35
CA VAL A 174 5.13 9.82 -0.93
C VAL A 174 5.09 11.25 -1.46
N GLY A 175 4.64 11.42 -2.69
CA GLY A 175 4.49 12.74 -3.31
C GLY A 175 3.24 12.80 -4.17
N ALA A 176 2.65 13.98 -4.30
CA ALA A 176 1.58 14.18 -5.26
C ALA A 176 2.10 13.93 -6.68
N ALA A 177 1.41 13.07 -7.43
CA ALA A 177 1.79 12.70 -8.79
C ALA A 177 1.75 13.89 -9.76
N ASN A 178 0.68 14.69 -9.68
CA ASN A 178 0.57 16.03 -10.25
C ASN A 178 -0.12 16.95 -9.26
N LYS A 179 0.07 18.26 -9.42
CA LYS A 179 -0.81 19.27 -8.80
C LYS A 179 -2.19 19.14 -9.44
N ASN A 180 -3.05 18.28 -8.91
CA ASN A 180 -4.44 18.20 -9.36
C ASN A 180 -5.15 19.50 -8.91
N PRO A 181 -5.53 20.42 -9.82
CA PRO A 181 -6.17 21.68 -9.44
C PRO A 181 -7.60 21.49 -8.92
N SER A 182 -8.16 20.29 -9.06
CA SER A 182 -9.50 19.91 -8.61
C SER A 182 -9.54 19.48 -7.15
N ILE A 183 -8.38 19.26 -6.51
CA ILE A 183 -8.28 18.85 -5.10
C ILE A 183 -7.43 19.89 -4.38
N PRO A 184 -7.93 20.53 -3.29
CA PRO A 184 -7.17 21.53 -2.55
C PRO A 184 -5.78 21.03 -2.18
N ALA A 185 -4.76 21.85 -2.44
CA ALA A 185 -3.36 21.49 -2.16
C ALA A 185 -3.13 21.13 -0.68
N SER A 186 -3.92 21.69 0.24
CA SER A 186 -3.89 21.32 1.65
C SER A 186 -4.24 19.86 1.88
N ILE A 187 -5.26 19.31 1.20
CA ILE A 187 -5.68 17.91 1.35
C ILE A 187 -4.62 16.98 0.76
N GLN A 188 -4.04 17.33 -0.38
CA GLN A 188 -2.96 16.53 -0.98
C GLN A 188 -1.72 16.49 -0.08
N GLN A 189 -1.44 17.60 0.59
CA GLN A 189 -0.29 17.75 1.45
C GLN A 189 -0.52 17.09 2.82
N ASP A 190 -1.70 17.28 3.43
CA ASP A 190 -2.12 16.58 4.66
C ASP A 190 -2.12 15.06 4.46
N MET A 191 -2.58 14.55 3.32
CA MET A 191 -2.59 13.10 3.04
C MET A 191 -1.21 12.53 2.68
N ALA A 192 -0.25 13.36 2.28
CA ALA A 192 1.13 12.95 2.02
C ALA A 192 2.04 13.07 3.24
N GLU A 193 1.65 13.91 4.22
CA GLU A 193 2.36 14.14 5.48
C GLU A 193 1.77 13.36 6.68
N ALA A 194 0.56 12.78 6.54
CA ALA A 194 -0.08 11.89 7.51
C ALA A 194 0.46 10.46 7.45
#